data_AF-A0AB38WP98-F1
#
_entry.id   AF-A0AB38WP98-F1
#
_cell.length_a   1.000
_cell.length_b   1.000
_cell.length_c   1.000
_cell.angle_alpha   90.00
_cell.angle_beta   90.00
_cell.angle_gamma   90.00
#
_symmetry.space_group_name_H-M   'P 1'
#
loop_
_entity.id
_entity.type
_entity.pdbx_description
1 polymer ?
#
loop_
_entity_poly.entity_id
_entity_poly.type
_entity_poly.pdbx_seq_one_letter_code
_entity_poly.pdbx_strand_id
1 'polypeptide(L)'
;MHNLPSEKGENFSLGGEIASVQIIDASKEHLALFTHRAMRHHAQGLFEAERVFGLTLTNSAGRDIPVRWIGEQHIREDCQGRIPSMADWLRRIQPEPWMANGHIDRHAGDEPCGDPRVAWASEVAAGRTVLGLKDWMAARATQATQSA
;
A
#
# COMPACT_ATOMS: atom_id res chain seq x y z
N MET A 1 -1.87 -30.20 -12.04
CA MET A 1 -1.30 -29.13 -11.19
C MET A 1 -2.20 -29.01 -9.97
N HIS A 2 -1.70 -29.43 -8.82
CA HIS A 2 -2.49 -29.55 -7.58
C HIS A 2 -2.76 -28.17 -6.99
N ASN A 3 -4.02 -27.89 -6.66
CA ASN A 3 -4.40 -26.80 -5.77
C ASN A 3 -3.86 -27.13 -4.38
N LEU A 4 -2.94 -26.32 -3.88
CA LEU A 4 -2.54 -26.37 -2.48
C LEU A 4 -3.71 -25.82 -1.65
N PRO A 5 -4.19 -26.55 -0.62
CA PRO A 5 -5.21 -26.04 0.29
C PRO A 5 -4.59 -24.93 1.16
N SER A 6 -5.35 -23.85 1.34
CA SER A 6 -5.01 -22.78 2.28
C SER A 6 -5.02 -23.35 3.70
N GLU A 7 -3.85 -23.42 4.32
CA GLU A 7 -3.70 -23.71 5.74
C GLU A 7 -4.22 -22.53 6.55
N LYS A 8 -5.45 -22.63 7.05
CA LYS A 8 -5.87 -22.22 8.41
C LYS A 8 -7.37 -22.36 8.57
N GLY A 9 -7.77 -23.41 9.29
CA GLY A 9 -9.08 -23.53 9.91
C GLY A 9 -9.17 -22.67 11.15
N GLU A 10 -9.15 -21.34 11.00
CA GLU A 10 -9.54 -20.43 12.07
C GLU A 10 -10.92 -19.87 11.75
N ASN A 11 -11.93 -20.22 12.56
CA ASN A 11 -13.26 -19.62 12.47
C ASN A 11 -13.17 -18.18 12.99
N PHE A 12 -12.93 -17.24 12.07
CA PHE A 12 -12.93 -15.81 12.33
C PHE A 12 -14.34 -15.31 12.65
N SER A 13 -14.50 -14.46 13.69
CA SER A 13 -15.70 -13.65 13.87
C SER A 13 -15.75 -12.69 12.70
N LEU A 14 -16.60 -13.00 11.73
CA LEU A 14 -16.76 -12.29 10.45
C LEU A 14 -17.11 -10.78 10.58
N GLY A 15 -17.27 -10.23 11.79
CA GLY A 15 -17.74 -8.86 11.99
C GLY A 15 -16.70 -7.76 11.74
N GLY A 16 -15.51 -7.87 12.35
CA GLY A 16 -14.50 -6.79 12.33
C GLY A 16 -13.60 -6.81 11.10
N GLU A 17 -13.08 -7.98 10.75
CA GLU A 17 -12.16 -8.16 9.62
C GLU A 17 -12.82 -7.80 8.29
N ILE A 18 -14.09 -8.21 8.09
CA ILE A 18 -14.86 -7.88 6.88
C ILE A 18 -15.13 -6.38 6.79
N ALA A 19 -15.41 -5.71 7.92
CA ALA A 19 -15.64 -4.27 7.92
C ALA A 19 -14.38 -3.47 7.48
N SER A 20 -13.19 -3.91 7.92
CA SER A 20 -11.93 -3.29 7.49
C SER A 20 -11.62 -3.50 6.00
N VAL A 21 -11.98 -4.64 5.44
CA VAL A 21 -11.89 -4.91 4.00
C VAL A 21 -12.92 -4.08 3.22
N GLN A 22 -14.15 -3.98 3.74
CA GLN A 22 -15.23 -3.21 3.12
C GLN A 22 -14.87 -1.74 2.95
N ILE A 23 -14.16 -1.11 3.91
CA ILE A 23 -13.80 0.30 3.74
C ILE A 23 -12.73 0.50 2.65
N ILE A 24 -11.80 -0.46 2.49
CA ILE A 24 -10.80 -0.40 1.42
C ILE A 24 -11.49 -0.60 0.05
N ASP A 25 -12.52 -1.44 0.01
CA ASP A 25 -13.30 -1.72 -1.20
C ASP A 25 -14.50 -0.80 -1.42
N ALA A 26 -14.77 0.17 -0.55
CA ALA A 26 -15.97 1.02 -0.61
C ALA A 26 -16.09 1.81 -1.94
N SER A 27 -14.98 2.04 -2.64
CA SER A 27 -14.99 2.66 -3.97
C SER A 27 -15.75 1.85 -5.02
N LYS A 28 -16.05 0.56 -4.77
CA LYS A 28 -16.94 -0.26 -5.62
C LYS A 28 -18.34 0.31 -5.75
N GLU A 29 -18.82 1.08 -4.76
CA GLU A 29 -20.10 1.79 -4.82
C GLU A 29 -20.14 2.84 -5.94
N HIS A 30 -18.97 3.38 -6.32
CA HIS A 30 -18.82 4.38 -7.37
C HIS A 30 -18.45 3.75 -8.71
N LEU A 31 -17.60 2.71 -8.68
CA LEU A 31 -17.10 2.05 -9.88
C LEU A 31 -16.81 0.57 -9.60
N ALA A 32 -17.62 -0.34 -10.14
CA ALA A 32 -17.46 -1.79 -9.94
C ALA A 32 -16.41 -2.45 -10.87
N LEU A 33 -15.42 -1.69 -11.38
CA LEU A 33 -14.30 -2.18 -12.19
C LEU A 33 -13.01 -2.18 -11.36
N PHE A 34 -12.03 -3.03 -11.67
CA PHE A 34 -10.78 -3.14 -10.89
C PHE A 34 -10.01 -1.82 -10.70
N THR A 35 -10.26 -0.81 -11.53
CA THR A 35 -9.67 0.53 -11.40
C THR A 35 -10.15 1.29 -10.16
N HIS A 36 -11.25 0.89 -9.51
CA HIS A 36 -11.68 1.47 -8.21
C HIS A 36 -10.61 1.35 -7.13
N ARG A 37 -9.73 0.35 -7.27
CA ARG A 37 -8.61 0.09 -6.37
C ARG A 37 -7.69 1.30 -6.27
N ALA A 38 -7.60 2.12 -7.32
CA ALA A 38 -6.83 3.36 -7.32
C ALA A 38 -7.22 4.34 -6.20
N MET A 39 -8.43 4.25 -5.67
CA MET A 39 -8.91 5.15 -4.61
C MET A 39 -8.37 4.79 -3.22
N ARG A 40 -8.18 3.49 -2.92
CA ARG A 40 -7.87 3.02 -1.55
C ARG A 40 -6.88 1.86 -1.44
N HIS A 41 -6.50 1.18 -2.53
CA HIS A 41 -5.46 0.14 -2.54
C HIS A 41 -4.05 0.77 -2.62
N HIS A 42 -3.76 1.61 -1.64
CA HIS A 42 -2.47 2.24 -1.38
C HIS A 42 -2.42 2.70 0.09
N ALA A 43 -1.26 3.17 0.57
CA ALA A 43 -1.03 3.51 1.98
C ALA A 43 -2.17 4.34 2.63
N GLN A 44 -2.68 5.39 1.98
CA GLN A 44 -3.75 6.22 2.57
C GLN A 44 -5.01 5.43 2.92
N GLY A 45 -5.43 4.43 2.11
CA GLY A 45 -6.60 3.61 2.43
C GLY A 45 -6.40 2.74 3.67
N LEU A 46 -5.17 2.28 3.93
CA LEU A 46 -4.81 1.56 5.15
C LEU A 46 -4.90 2.47 6.38
N PHE A 47 -4.35 3.69 6.29
CA PHE A 47 -4.47 4.68 7.37
C PHE A 47 -5.92 5.11 7.60
N GLU A 48 -6.74 5.15 6.56
CA GLU A 48 -8.17 5.44 6.70
C GLU A 48 -8.90 4.32 7.43
N ALA A 49 -8.59 3.06 7.13
CA ALA A 49 -9.13 1.92 7.87
C ALA A 49 -8.75 2.00 9.37
N GLU A 50 -7.51 2.35 9.70
CA GLU A 50 -7.11 2.55 11.11
C GLU A 50 -7.84 3.69 11.79
N ARG A 51 -8.13 4.80 11.09
CA ARG A 51 -8.90 5.91 11.67
C ARG A 51 -10.33 5.50 12.01
N VAL A 52 -10.93 4.63 11.20
CA VAL A 52 -12.31 4.20 11.38
C VAL A 52 -12.43 3.07 12.40
N PHE A 53 -11.51 2.11 12.39
CA PHE A 53 -11.61 0.89 13.20
C PHE A 53 -10.68 0.87 14.41
N GLY A 54 -9.74 1.82 14.51
CA GLY A 54 -8.65 1.80 15.49
C GLY A 54 -7.43 1.02 14.98
N LEU A 55 -6.42 0.89 15.84
CA LEU A 55 -5.17 0.19 15.48
C LEU A 55 -5.33 -1.33 15.41
N THR A 56 -6.28 -1.88 16.18
CA THR A 56 -6.50 -3.31 16.34
C THR A 56 -7.99 -3.64 16.38
N LEU A 57 -8.34 -4.83 15.90
CA LEU A 57 -9.66 -5.44 16.02
C LEU A 57 -9.53 -6.75 16.80
N THR A 58 -10.44 -6.99 17.73
CA THR A 58 -10.48 -8.27 18.46
C THR A 58 -11.33 -9.28 17.68
N ASN A 59 -10.76 -10.44 17.36
CA ASN A 59 -11.49 -11.51 16.65
C ASN A 59 -12.33 -12.40 17.59
N SER A 60 -13.06 -13.38 17.04
CA SER A 60 -13.88 -14.37 17.79
C SER A 60 -13.10 -15.10 18.88
N ALA A 61 -11.81 -15.32 18.64
CA ALA A 61 -10.93 -16.04 19.55
C ALA A 61 -10.34 -15.13 20.64
N GLY A 62 -10.81 -13.87 20.75
CA GLY A 62 -10.33 -12.90 21.73
C GLY A 62 -8.91 -12.38 21.44
N ARG A 63 -8.42 -12.52 20.20
CA ARG A 63 -7.08 -12.06 19.80
C ARG A 63 -7.17 -10.70 19.13
N ASP A 64 -6.30 -9.78 19.54
CA ASP A 64 -6.16 -8.47 18.92
C ASP A 64 -5.32 -8.58 17.64
N ILE A 65 -5.95 -8.25 16.51
CA ILE A 65 -5.38 -8.31 15.18
C ILE A 65 -5.17 -6.87 14.67
N PRO A 66 -3.97 -6.49 14.21
CA PRO A 66 -3.75 -5.15 13.67
C PRO A 66 -4.59 -4.89 12.41
N VAL A 67 -5.32 -3.77 12.38
CA VAL A 67 -6.14 -3.36 11.23
C VAL A 67 -5.28 -3.22 9.97
N ARG A 68 -4.08 -2.65 10.12
CA ARG A 68 -3.11 -2.53 9.02
C ARG A 68 -2.74 -3.87 8.43
N TRP A 69 -2.54 -4.89 9.26
CA TRP A 69 -2.14 -6.21 8.78
C TRP A 69 -3.24 -6.84 7.91
N ILE A 70 -4.51 -6.72 8.33
CA ILE A 70 -5.67 -7.19 7.56
C ILE A 70 -5.74 -6.44 6.22
N GLY A 71 -5.65 -5.11 6.25
CA GLY A 71 -5.69 -4.29 5.04
C GLY A 71 -4.53 -4.55 4.07
N GLU A 72 -3.31 -4.76 4.59
CA GLU A 72 -2.15 -5.09 3.75
C GLU A 72 -2.30 -6.46 3.07
N GLN A 73 -2.83 -7.46 3.78
CA GLN A 73 -3.12 -8.77 3.18
C GLN A 73 -4.13 -8.61 2.04
N HIS A 74 -5.26 -7.95 2.29
CA HIS A 74 -6.29 -7.69 1.29
C HIS A 74 -5.72 -7.00 0.04
N ILE A 75 -4.99 -5.90 0.22
CA ILE A 75 -4.41 -5.16 -0.92
C ILE A 75 -3.44 -6.05 -1.71
N ARG A 76 -2.60 -6.83 -1.02
CA ARG A 76 -1.65 -7.74 -1.69
C ARG A 76 -2.37 -8.81 -2.49
N GLU A 77 -3.40 -9.45 -1.95
CA GLU A 77 -4.20 -10.46 -2.66
C GLU A 77 -4.84 -9.87 -3.93
N ASP A 78 -5.34 -8.65 -3.82
CA ASP A 78 -5.99 -7.92 -4.91
C ASP A 78 -5.03 -7.37 -5.97
N CYS A 79 -3.78 -7.10 -5.59
CA CYS A 79 -2.78 -6.40 -6.40
C CYS A 79 -1.54 -7.25 -6.69
N GLN A 80 -1.70 -8.56 -6.86
CA GLN A 80 -0.64 -9.49 -7.28
C GLN A 80 0.59 -9.46 -6.33
N GLY A 81 0.33 -9.48 -5.03
CA GLY A 81 1.34 -9.49 -3.97
C GLY A 81 1.97 -8.14 -3.64
N ARG A 82 1.44 -7.02 -4.18
CA ARG A 82 2.00 -5.67 -4.04
C ARG A 82 1.08 -4.77 -3.23
N ILE A 83 1.63 -3.72 -2.64
CA ILE A 83 0.87 -2.56 -2.19
C ILE A 83 1.23 -1.41 -3.13
N PRO A 84 0.38 -1.06 -4.11
CA PRO A 84 0.65 0.05 -5.01
C PRO A 84 0.78 1.38 -4.25
N SER A 85 1.59 2.28 -4.79
CA SER A 85 1.61 3.68 -4.36
C SER A 85 0.50 4.47 -5.07
N MET A 86 0.16 5.65 -4.54
CA MET A 86 -0.70 6.61 -5.24
C MET A 86 -0.13 6.94 -6.64
N ALA A 87 1.19 7.08 -6.76
CA ALA A 87 1.85 7.36 -8.04
C ALA A 87 1.67 6.22 -9.06
N ASP A 88 1.74 4.95 -8.65
CA ASP A 88 1.52 3.80 -9.55
C ASP A 88 0.15 3.85 -10.23
N TRP A 89 -0.86 4.33 -9.50
CA TRP A 89 -2.22 4.50 -10.01
C TRP A 89 -2.37 5.75 -10.87
N LEU A 90 -1.85 6.89 -10.42
CA LEU A 90 -2.09 8.19 -11.07
C LEU A 90 -1.20 8.45 -12.29
N ARG A 91 -0.06 7.74 -12.44
CA ARG A 91 0.94 8.02 -13.50
C ARG A 91 0.40 8.01 -14.94
N ARG A 92 -0.74 7.36 -15.20
CA ARG A 92 -1.37 7.29 -16.53
C ARG A 92 -2.57 8.23 -16.71
N ILE A 93 -2.97 8.98 -15.69
CA ILE A 93 -4.04 9.97 -15.82
C ILE A 93 -3.53 11.11 -16.71
N GLN A 94 -4.24 11.34 -17.81
CA GLN A 94 -3.99 12.48 -18.67
C GLN A 94 -4.76 13.68 -18.13
N PRO A 95 -4.08 14.82 -17.88
CA PRO A 95 -4.77 16.02 -17.43
C PRO A 95 -5.83 16.48 -18.44
N GLU A 96 -7.02 16.80 -17.94
CA GLU A 96 -8.10 17.40 -18.71
C GLU A 96 -8.36 18.84 -18.25
N PRO A 97 -8.93 19.73 -19.09
CA PRO A 97 -9.10 21.14 -18.76
C PRO A 97 -9.87 21.42 -17.46
N TRP A 98 -10.74 20.50 -17.03
CA TRP A 98 -11.51 20.65 -15.79
C TRP A 98 -10.69 20.33 -14.52
N MET A 99 -9.50 19.73 -14.64
CA MET A 99 -8.68 19.30 -13.51
C MET A 99 -7.84 20.42 -12.87
N ALA A 100 -7.71 21.58 -13.53
CA ALA A 100 -6.94 22.69 -13.01
C ALA A 100 -7.60 24.04 -13.35
N ASN A 101 -7.48 25.00 -12.43
CA ASN A 101 -7.82 26.39 -12.73
C ASN A 101 -6.68 26.99 -13.56
N GLY A 102 -6.77 26.96 -14.90
CA GLY A 102 -5.77 27.53 -15.80
C GLY A 102 -5.59 26.75 -17.10
N HIS A 103 -4.64 27.18 -17.93
CA HIS A 103 -4.21 26.43 -19.11
C HIS A 103 -3.27 25.30 -18.68
N ILE A 104 -3.63 24.06 -19.00
CA ILE A 104 -2.71 22.93 -18.83
C ILE A 104 -1.93 22.79 -20.13
N ASP A 105 -0.65 23.17 -20.10
CA ASP A 105 0.26 22.90 -21.22
C ASP A 105 0.39 21.38 -21.36
N ARG A 106 -0.27 20.82 -22.38
CA ARG A 106 -0.09 19.41 -22.76
C ARG A 106 1.31 19.24 -23.32
N HIS A 107 2.29 18.96 -22.47
CA HIS A 107 3.56 18.38 -22.91
C HIS A 107 3.29 16.95 -23.38
N ALA A 108 2.88 16.80 -24.64
CA ALA A 108 2.75 15.51 -25.28
C ALA A 108 4.14 14.88 -25.44
N GLY A 109 4.55 14.02 -24.49
CA GLY A 109 5.78 13.24 -24.63
C GLY A 109 6.59 13.02 -23.35
N ASP A 110 6.37 13.80 -22.30
CA ASP A 110 7.09 13.61 -21.03
C ASP A 110 6.28 12.70 -20.11
N GLU A 111 6.72 11.44 -19.93
CA GLU A 111 6.23 10.58 -18.85
C GLU A 111 6.45 11.35 -17.52
N PRO A 112 5.42 11.61 -16.69
CA PRO A 112 5.52 12.45 -15.49
C PRO A 112 6.60 11.97 -14.50
N CYS A 113 6.91 10.68 -14.57
CA CYS A 113 8.11 10.09 -14.01
C CYS A 113 8.58 8.98 -14.95
N GLY A 114 9.89 8.95 -15.27
CA GLY A 114 10.50 7.70 -15.75
C GLY A 114 10.26 6.57 -14.72
N ASP A 115 10.45 5.30 -15.09
CA ASP A 115 10.19 4.16 -14.21
C ASP A 115 10.74 4.45 -12.79
N PRO A 116 9.86 4.56 -11.77
CA PRO A 116 10.28 4.96 -10.43
C PRO A 116 11.29 3.97 -9.83
N ARG A 117 11.33 2.71 -10.30
CA ARG A 117 12.38 1.75 -9.92
C ARG A 117 13.73 2.12 -10.52
N VAL A 118 13.76 2.59 -11.76
CA VAL A 118 14.98 3.03 -12.44
C VAL A 118 15.48 4.33 -11.83
N ALA A 119 14.57 5.28 -11.56
CA ALA A 119 14.91 6.51 -10.85
C ALA A 119 15.44 6.23 -9.45
N TRP A 120 14.77 5.36 -8.68
CA TRP A 120 15.23 4.92 -7.36
C TRP A 120 16.58 4.20 -7.42
N ALA A 121 16.76 3.25 -8.33
CA ALA A 121 18.02 2.53 -8.50
C ALA A 121 19.18 3.46 -8.89
N SER A 122 18.93 4.46 -9.73
CA SER A 122 19.91 5.49 -10.10
C SER A 122 20.29 6.36 -8.91
N GLU A 123 19.33 6.78 -8.10
CA GLU A 123 19.59 7.59 -6.89
C GLU A 123 20.28 6.78 -5.77
N VAL A 124 19.99 5.47 -5.67
CA VAL A 124 20.73 4.53 -4.81
C VAL A 124 22.18 4.37 -5.29
N ALA A 125 22.38 4.14 -6.59
CA ALA A 125 23.71 4.01 -7.17
C ALA A 125 24.53 5.30 -7.04
N ALA A 126 23.88 6.45 -7.09
CA ALA A 126 24.49 7.75 -6.90
C ALA A 126 24.67 8.17 -5.43
N GLY A 127 24.24 7.32 -4.48
CA GLY A 127 24.38 7.58 -3.04
C GLY A 127 23.52 8.74 -2.51
N ARG A 128 22.48 9.13 -3.25
CA ARG A 128 21.61 10.28 -2.93
C ARG A 128 20.32 9.89 -2.20
N THR A 129 19.92 8.63 -2.23
CA THR A 129 18.78 8.15 -1.42
C THR A 129 19.19 7.67 -0.04
N VAL A 130 18.57 8.27 0.97
CA VAL A 130 18.55 7.83 2.37
C VAL A 130 17.46 6.79 2.54
N LEU A 131 17.71 5.54 2.13
CA LEU A 131 17.02 4.41 2.75
C LEU A 131 18.03 3.74 3.67
N GLY A 132 18.27 4.41 4.81
CA GLY A 132 18.69 3.95 6.14
C GLY A 132 19.49 2.66 6.33
N LEU A 133 20.05 2.01 5.30
CA LEU A 133 20.81 0.78 5.40
C LEU A 133 22.17 1.07 6.02
N LYS A 134 22.79 2.20 5.64
CA LYS A 134 24.00 2.71 6.29
C LYS A 134 23.72 3.03 7.77
N ASP A 135 22.62 3.71 8.05
CA ASP A 135 22.24 4.11 9.42
C ASP A 135 21.85 2.88 10.27
N TRP A 136 21.17 1.90 9.69
CA TRP A 136 20.82 0.62 10.31
C TRP A 136 22.05 -0.26 10.57
N MET A 137 22.97 -0.36 9.61
CA MET A 137 24.24 -1.08 9.80
C MET A 137 25.11 -0.42 10.88
N ALA A 138 25.17 0.91 10.91
CA ALA A 138 25.86 1.65 11.96
C ALA A 138 25.22 1.43 13.34
N ALA A 139 23.89 1.47 13.44
CA ALA A 139 23.17 1.17 14.67
C ALA A 139 23.44 -0.27 15.19
N ARG A 140 23.51 -1.28 14.30
CA ARG A 140 23.81 -2.67 14.70
C ARG A 140 25.27 -2.90 15.09
N ALA A 141 26.22 -2.27 14.40
CA ALA A 141 27.64 -2.35 14.76
C ALA A 141 27.90 -1.73 16.15
N THR A 142 27.15 -0.67 16.49
CA THR A 142 27.25 -0.01 17.80
C THR A 142 26.67 -0.88 18.92
N GLN A 143 25.55 -1.56 18.69
CA GLN A 143 24.97 -2.53 19.65
C GLN A 143 25.86 -3.76 19.91
N ALA A 144 26.57 -4.25 18.90
CA ALA A 144 27.49 -5.38 19.05
C ALA A 144 28.74 -5.03 19.88
N THR A 145 29.16 -3.76 19.88
CA THR A 145 30.33 -3.27 20.64
C THR A 145 29.97 -2.94 22.09
N GLN A 146 28.71 -2.63 22.39
CA GLN A 146 28.22 -2.32 23.75
C GLN A 146 27.77 -3.56 24.53
N SER A 147 27.68 -4.71 23.88
CA SER A 147 27.24 -5.98 24.48
C SER A 147 28.40 -6.98 24.69
N ALA A 148 29.64 -6.52 24.52
CA ALA A 148 30.90 -7.24 24.76
C ALA A 148 31.63 -6.60 25.94
#